data_AF-A0AA42N0U6-F1
#
_entry.id   AF-A0AA42N0U6-F1
#
_cell.length_a   1.000
_cell.length_b   1.000
_cell.length_c   1.000
_cell.angle_alpha   90.00
_cell.angle_beta   90.00
_cell.angle_gamma   90.00
#
_symmetry.space_group_name_H-M   'P 1'
#
loop_
_entity.id
_entity.type
_entity.pdbx_description
1 polymer ?
#
loop_
_entity_poly.entity_id
_entity_poly.type
_entity_poly.pdbx_seq_one_letter_code
_entity_poly.pdbx_strand_id
1 'polypeptide(L)'
;MQRSICAGICALLLYPSAPASASTVFRCEDSKGHITYTLHGCPDSASQDLQEAHNPTPGKGKAVPLAKTKKPRSKAKSKEKDEQLVVVGTKQDGCGNQLSSSERRRAVIRQQIRSGMTQRDVESALGKPDKITTNDGQTRYHYADDKGNKRQVNFDEYGCVKKKGKR
;
A
#
# COMPACT_ATOMS: atom_id res chain seq x y z
N MET A 1 38.90 43.18 -3.57
CA MET A 1 38.21 42.35 -2.57
C MET A 1 37.19 41.37 -3.18
N GLN A 2 36.45 41.73 -4.24
CA GLN A 2 35.49 40.82 -4.92
C GLN A 2 36.09 39.53 -5.52
N ARG A 3 37.33 39.57 -6.02
CA ARG A 3 37.99 38.39 -6.64
C ARG A 3 38.31 37.29 -5.64
N SER A 4 38.68 37.66 -4.41
CA SER A 4 38.99 36.72 -3.34
C SER A 4 37.74 36.02 -2.80
N ILE A 5 36.59 36.71 -2.84
CA ILE A 5 35.29 36.18 -2.44
C ILE A 5 34.81 35.12 -3.45
N CYS A 6 34.96 35.37 -4.77
CA CYS A 6 34.64 34.38 -5.79
C CYS A 6 35.50 33.11 -5.70
N ALA A 7 36.79 33.25 -5.41
CA ALA A 7 37.69 32.10 -5.30
C ALA A 7 37.34 31.19 -4.10
N GLY A 8 36.92 31.78 -2.97
CA GLY A 8 36.45 31.03 -1.80
C GLY A 8 35.17 30.23 -2.07
N ILE A 9 34.23 30.80 -2.85
CA ILE A 9 32.98 30.13 -3.22
C ILE A 9 33.23 28.95 -4.18
N CYS A 10 34.16 29.09 -5.14
CA CYS A 10 34.53 27.99 -6.04
C CYS A 10 35.24 26.84 -5.31
N ALA A 11 36.02 27.11 -4.26
CA ALA A 11 36.69 26.07 -3.48
C ALA A 11 35.72 25.20 -2.66
N LEU A 12 34.58 25.76 -2.22
CA LEU A 12 33.54 25.01 -1.50
C LEU A 12 32.76 24.02 -2.39
N LEU A 13 32.72 24.25 -3.70
CA LEU A 13 32.05 23.36 -4.68
C LEU A 13 32.89 22.13 -5.07
N LEU A 14 34.17 22.10 -4.69
CA LEU A 14 35.08 20.97 -4.92
C LEU A 14 35.11 19.97 -3.76
N TYR A 15 34.31 20.19 -2.71
CA TYR A 15 34.15 19.18 -1.68
C TYR A 15 33.42 17.96 -2.27
N PRO A 16 34.03 16.76 -2.20
CA PRO A 16 33.41 15.55 -2.73
C PRO A 16 32.07 15.35 -2.02
N SER A 17 31.00 15.21 -2.81
CA SER A 17 29.70 14.79 -2.32
C SER A 17 29.88 13.50 -1.50
N ALA A 18 29.35 13.50 -0.27
CA ALA A 18 29.40 12.36 0.63
C ALA A 18 29.08 11.06 -0.11
N PRO A 19 29.79 9.95 0.19
CA PRO A 19 29.48 8.66 -0.41
C PRO A 19 27.99 8.37 -0.18
N ALA A 20 27.28 8.00 -1.25
CA ALA A 20 25.90 7.56 -1.15
C ALA A 20 25.82 6.45 -0.11
N SER A 21 25.10 6.69 0.99
CA SER A 21 24.95 5.71 2.05
C SER A 21 24.41 4.41 1.47
N ALA A 22 25.24 3.37 1.45
CA ALA A 22 24.80 2.02 1.13
C ALA A 22 23.74 1.60 2.16
N SER A 23 22.60 1.07 1.70
CA SER A 23 21.57 0.54 2.59
C SER A 23 22.14 -0.72 3.25
N THR A 24 22.42 -0.66 4.55
CA THR A 24 22.81 -1.83 5.33
C THR A 24 21.57 -2.59 5.77
N VAL A 25 21.57 -3.91 5.61
CA VAL A 25 20.52 -4.80 6.10
C VAL A 25 21.15 -5.95 6.87
N PHE A 26 20.46 -6.43 7.90
CA PHE A 26 20.90 -7.60 8.65
C PHE A 26 20.49 -8.87 7.92
N ARG A 27 21.45 -9.75 7.63
CA ARG A 27 21.22 -11.11 7.17
C ARG A 27 21.07 -12.00 8.40
N CYS A 28 19.87 -12.55 8.58
CA CYS A 28 19.55 -13.44 9.69
C CYS A 28 19.43 -14.87 9.17
N GLU A 29 20.22 -15.79 9.73
CA GLU A 29 20.18 -17.21 9.40
C GLU A 29 19.72 -18.03 10.61
N ASP A 30 18.64 -18.80 10.45
CA ASP A 30 18.12 -19.65 11.52
C ASP A 30 18.77 -21.04 11.58
N SER A 31 18.44 -21.83 12.59
CA SER A 31 18.96 -23.19 12.78
C SER A 31 18.55 -24.20 11.69
N LYS A 32 17.61 -23.84 10.81
CA LYS A 32 17.19 -24.62 9.65
C LYS A 32 17.81 -24.11 8.34
N GLY A 33 18.66 -23.08 8.42
CA GLY A 33 19.30 -22.45 7.26
C GLY A 33 18.39 -21.49 6.49
N HIS A 34 17.26 -21.06 7.06
CA HIS A 34 16.44 -20.04 6.43
C HIS A 34 17.06 -18.66 6.60
N ILE A 35 17.23 -17.96 5.48
CA ILE A 35 17.83 -16.64 5.42
C ILE A 35 16.74 -15.58 5.29
N THR A 36 16.72 -14.62 6.21
CA THR A 36 15.81 -13.47 6.18
C THR A 36 16.61 -12.18 6.25
N TYR A 37 16.21 -11.16 5.50
CA TYR A 37 16.83 -9.83 5.55
C TYR A 37 15.93 -8.86 6.31
N THR A 38 16.48 -8.17 7.31
CA THR A 38 15.72 -7.22 8.15
C THR A 38 16.48 -5.90 8.34
N LEU A 39 15.73 -4.83 8.63
CA LEU A 39 16.28 -3.53 9.01
C LEU A 39 16.34 -3.33 10.54
N HIS A 40 15.70 -4.21 11.31
CA HIS A 40 15.49 -4.04 12.75
C HIS A 40 16.33 -4.98 13.62
N GLY A 41 17.23 -5.78 13.02
CA GLY A 41 18.06 -6.77 13.70
C GLY A 41 17.52 -8.20 13.58
N CYS A 42 18.31 -9.17 14.06
CA CYS A 42 17.93 -10.58 14.05
C CYS A 42 17.31 -11.01 15.39
N PRO A 43 16.36 -11.97 15.38
CA PRO A 43 15.88 -12.59 16.61
C PRO A 43 17.00 -13.40 17.28
N ASP A 44 16.95 -13.58 18.60
CA ASP A 44 18.02 -14.22 19.41
C ASP A 44 18.40 -15.64 18.94
N SER A 45 17.49 -16.32 18.24
CA SER A 45 17.69 -17.66 17.70
C SER A 45 18.36 -17.71 16.33
N ALA A 46 18.70 -16.56 15.73
CA ALA A 46 19.28 -16.47 14.40
C ALA A 46 20.68 -15.83 14.45
N SER A 47 21.60 -16.37 13.66
CA SER A 47 22.92 -15.76 13.47
C SER A 47 22.78 -14.48 12.66
N GLN A 48 23.40 -13.40 13.14
CA GLN A 48 23.36 -12.09 12.52
C GLN A 48 24.66 -11.80 11.77
N ASP A 49 24.53 -11.43 10.50
CA ASP A 49 25.62 -10.88 9.70
C ASP A 49 25.19 -9.54 9.06
N LEU A 50 26.11 -8.57 9.01
CA LEU A 50 25.83 -7.26 8.42
C LEU A 50 26.06 -7.33 6.91
N GLN A 51 24.99 -7.33 6.13
CA GLN A 51 25.11 -7.40 4.68
C GLN A 51 25.13 -5.99 4.07
N GLU A 52 26.22 -5.69 3.37
CA GLU A 52 26.28 -4.54 2.48
C GLU A 52 25.53 -4.87 1.18
N ALA A 53 24.41 -4.19 0.93
CA ALA A 53 23.63 -4.36 -0.28
C ALA A 53 24.23 -3.53 -1.43
N HIS A 54 25.37 -3.97 -1.94
CA HIS A 54 25.95 -3.38 -3.14
C HIS A 54 25.16 -3.84 -4.37
N ASN A 55 24.34 -2.94 -4.93
CA ASN A 55 23.54 -3.18 -6.13
C ASN A 55 24.18 -2.44 -7.33
N PRO A 56 25.23 -3.03 -7.98
CA PRO A 56 25.82 -2.41 -9.15
C PRO A 56 24.79 -2.36 -10.27
N THR A 57 24.87 -1.34 -11.12
CA THR A 57 24.01 -1.23 -12.30
C THR A 57 24.08 -2.52 -13.12
N PRO A 58 22.95 -3.16 -13.45
CA PRO A 58 22.97 -4.37 -14.27
C PRO A 58 23.45 -4.01 -15.68
N GLY A 59 24.74 -4.25 -15.94
CA GLY A 59 25.41 -4.04 -17.22
C GLY A 59 26.62 -3.09 -17.17
N LYS A 60 27.65 -3.37 -17.99
CA LYS A 60 28.84 -2.50 -18.17
C LYS A 60 28.55 -1.27 -19.05
N GLY A 61 27.42 -0.60 -18.83
CA GLY A 61 26.90 0.43 -19.74
C GLY A 61 26.36 1.66 -19.02
N LYS A 62 26.33 2.79 -19.74
CA LYS A 62 25.63 4.00 -19.29
C LYS A 62 24.17 3.65 -18.99
N ALA A 63 23.63 4.20 -17.91
CA ALA A 63 22.24 4.00 -17.50
C ALA A 63 21.31 4.13 -18.72
N VAL A 64 20.59 3.05 -19.05
CA VAL A 64 19.58 3.10 -20.10
C VAL A 64 18.49 4.05 -19.60
N PRO A 65 18.28 5.22 -20.24
CA PRO A 65 17.26 6.14 -19.78
C PRO A 65 15.92 5.43 -19.84
N LEU A 66 15.17 5.44 -18.73
CA LEU A 66 13.77 5.05 -18.75
C LEU A 66 13.05 5.84 -19.85
N ALA A 67 12.08 5.20 -20.50
CA ALA A 67 11.37 5.77 -21.64
C ALA A 67 11.01 7.25 -21.38
N LYS A 68 11.48 8.14 -22.26
CA LYS A 68 11.18 9.58 -22.16
C LYS A 68 9.67 9.73 -22.10
N THR A 69 9.14 10.25 -20.99
CA THR A 69 7.72 10.59 -20.92
C THR A 69 7.43 11.56 -22.06
N LYS A 70 6.57 11.15 -23.00
CA LYS A 70 6.13 12.05 -24.07
C LYS A 70 5.58 13.30 -23.39
N LYS A 71 6.00 14.48 -23.85
CA LYS A 71 5.43 15.78 -23.43
C LYS A 71 3.91 15.59 -23.33
N PRO A 72 3.26 15.97 -22.22
CA PRO A 72 1.82 15.79 -22.08
C PRO A 72 1.17 16.52 -23.25
N ARG A 73 0.59 15.75 -24.18
CA ARG A 73 -0.26 16.30 -25.22
C ARG A 73 -1.38 17.01 -24.48
N SER A 74 -1.63 18.27 -24.84
CA SER A 74 -2.74 19.06 -24.33
C SER A 74 -4.00 18.19 -24.28
N LYS A 75 -4.77 18.35 -23.20
CA LYS A 75 -5.92 17.52 -22.80
C LYS A 75 -6.94 17.34 -23.93
N ALA A 76 -6.68 16.44 -24.87
CA ALA A 76 -7.71 15.80 -25.66
C ALA A 76 -8.28 14.71 -24.77
N LYS A 77 -9.61 14.71 -24.58
CA LYS A 77 -10.37 13.71 -23.83
C LYS A 77 -10.10 12.31 -24.42
N SER A 78 -8.99 11.68 -24.07
CA SER A 78 -8.79 10.26 -24.30
C SER A 78 -9.66 9.54 -23.27
N LYS A 79 -10.72 8.88 -23.75
CA LYS A 79 -11.38 7.83 -22.97
C LYS A 79 -10.27 6.90 -22.50
N GLU A 80 -10.00 6.95 -21.20
CA GLU A 80 -9.11 6.06 -20.48
C GLU A 80 -9.60 4.64 -20.76
N LYS A 81 -8.95 3.97 -21.72
CA LYS A 81 -9.10 2.54 -21.86
C LYS A 81 -8.37 1.98 -20.65
N ASP A 82 -9.16 1.50 -19.71
CA ASP A 82 -8.78 0.73 -18.54
C ASP A 82 -7.83 -0.38 -19.01
N GLU A 83 -6.51 -0.13 -18.98
CA GLU A 83 -5.50 -1.19 -19.10
C GLU A 83 -5.63 -2.01 -17.83
N GLN A 84 -6.49 -3.02 -17.90
CA GLN A 84 -6.81 -3.91 -16.80
C GLN A 84 -5.54 -4.72 -16.49
N LEU A 85 -4.71 -4.21 -15.57
CA LEU A 85 -3.56 -4.91 -15.04
C LEU A 85 -4.05 -6.24 -14.44
N VAL A 86 -3.87 -7.34 -15.16
CA VAL A 86 -4.28 -8.68 -14.72
C VAL A 86 -3.28 -9.14 -13.67
N VAL A 87 -3.54 -8.83 -12.40
CA VAL A 87 -2.78 -9.37 -11.28
C VAL A 87 -3.23 -10.81 -11.05
N VAL A 88 -2.42 -11.77 -11.51
CA VAL A 88 -2.64 -13.20 -11.27
C VAL A 88 -2.28 -13.50 -9.81
N GLY A 89 -3.20 -14.13 -9.06
CA GLY A 89 -2.99 -14.50 -7.64
C GLY A 89 -3.59 -13.55 -6.61
N THR A 90 -4.67 -12.82 -6.93
CA THR A 90 -5.36 -12.00 -5.93
C THR A 90 -5.94 -12.86 -4.81
N LYS A 91 -5.68 -12.48 -3.55
CA LYS A 91 -6.24 -13.14 -2.37
C LYS A 91 -7.76 -12.99 -2.40
N GLN A 92 -8.47 -14.12 -2.48
CA GLN A 92 -9.92 -14.17 -2.38
C GLN A 92 -10.34 -13.68 -0.99
N ASP A 93 -11.27 -12.72 -0.96
CA ASP A 93 -11.75 -12.09 0.27
C ASP A 93 -12.87 -12.88 0.96
N GLY A 94 -13.40 -13.91 0.29
CA GLY A 94 -14.53 -14.72 0.74
C GLY A 94 -15.89 -14.18 0.26
N CYS A 95 -15.93 -12.97 -0.29
CA CYS A 95 -17.13 -12.31 -0.81
C CYS A 95 -17.20 -12.32 -2.34
N GLY A 96 -16.51 -13.27 -2.96
CA GLY A 96 -16.51 -13.48 -4.41
C GLY A 96 -15.79 -12.39 -5.19
N ASN A 97 -14.91 -11.60 -4.56
CA ASN A 97 -14.20 -10.49 -5.21
C ASN A 97 -15.12 -9.54 -6.00
N GLN A 98 -16.35 -9.29 -5.49
CA GLN A 98 -17.31 -8.38 -6.15
C GLN A 98 -16.80 -6.94 -6.26
N LEU A 99 -15.80 -6.57 -5.47
CA LEU A 99 -15.09 -5.30 -5.53
C LEU A 99 -13.62 -5.56 -5.83
N SER A 100 -13.06 -4.78 -6.77
CA SER A 100 -11.61 -4.77 -6.96
C SER A 100 -10.89 -4.24 -5.71
N SER A 101 -9.60 -4.56 -5.54
CA SER A 101 -8.80 -4.11 -4.40
C SER A 101 -8.77 -2.58 -4.26
N SER A 102 -8.72 -1.87 -5.40
CA SER A 102 -8.71 -0.41 -5.46
C SER A 102 -10.08 0.18 -5.08
N GLU A 103 -11.18 -0.40 -5.56
CA GLU A 103 -12.54 0.02 -5.19
C GLU A 103 -12.83 -0.24 -3.73
N ARG A 104 -12.44 -1.41 -3.20
CA ARG A 104 -12.57 -1.77 -1.79
C ARG A 104 -11.85 -0.75 -0.92
N ARG A 105 -10.56 -0.49 -1.19
CA ARG A 105 -9.76 0.50 -0.45
C ARG A 105 -10.37 1.90 -0.54
N ARG A 106 -10.78 2.33 -1.73
CA ARG A 106 -11.39 3.65 -1.94
C ARG A 106 -12.69 3.80 -1.14
N ALA A 107 -13.51 2.76 -1.10
CA ALA A 107 -14.78 2.76 -0.39
C ALA A 107 -14.56 2.77 1.14
N VAL A 108 -13.59 2.02 1.65
CA VAL A 108 -13.18 2.08 3.08
C VAL A 108 -12.71 3.48 3.45
N ILE A 109 -11.78 4.07 2.69
CA ILE A 109 -11.25 5.43 2.94
C ILE A 109 -12.37 6.48 2.94
N ARG A 110 -13.34 6.34 2.03
CA ARG A 110 -14.48 7.27 1.93
C ARG A 110 -15.61 6.94 2.89
N GLN A 111 -15.46 5.96 3.77
CA GLN A 111 -16.50 5.50 4.70
C GLN A 111 -17.82 5.13 3.98
N GLN A 112 -17.69 4.58 2.78
CA GLN A 112 -18.80 4.17 1.91
C GLN A 112 -18.97 2.67 1.94
N ILE A 113 -20.12 2.22 2.44
CA ILE A 113 -20.47 0.80 2.45
C ILE A 113 -21.02 0.38 1.08
N ARG A 114 -20.39 -0.62 0.46
CA ARG A 114 -20.78 -1.20 -0.83
C ARG A 114 -21.07 -2.69 -0.66
N SER A 115 -21.88 -3.25 -1.58
CA SER A 115 -22.11 -4.69 -1.63
C SER A 115 -20.81 -5.45 -1.91
N GLY A 116 -20.66 -6.62 -1.30
CA GLY A 116 -19.46 -7.44 -1.44
C GLY A 116 -18.29 -7.04 -0.53
N MET A 117 -18.47 -6.04 0.34
CA MET A 117 -17.53 -5.78 1.44
C MET A 117 -17.63 -6.87 2.51
N THR A 118 -16.49 -7.18 3.15
CA THR A 118 -16.46 -8.08 4.33
C THR A 118 -16.82 -7.31 5.60
N GLN A 119 -17.19 -8.01 6.67
CA GLN A 119 -17.35 -7.41 8.02
C GLN A 119 -16.13 -6.57 8.44
N ARG A 120 -14.92 -7.08 8.18
CA ARG A 120 -13.66 -6.38 8.47
C ARG A 120 -13.52 -5.07 7.70
N ASP A 121 -13.95 -5.03 6.43
CA ASP A 121 -13.91 -3.80 5.64
C ASP A 121 -14.88 -2.76 6.19
N VAL A 122 -16.07 -3.19 6.62
CA VAL A 122 -17.08 -2.30 7.23
C VAL A 122 -16.57 -1.75 8.56
N GLU A 123 -15.98 -2.59 9.40
CA GLU A 123 -15.37 -2.16 10.67
C GLU A 123 -14.16 -1.25 10.45
N SER A 124 -13.37 -1.49 9.41
CA SER A 124 -12.26 -0.59 9.04
C SER A 124 -12.75 0.77 8.53
N ALA A 125 -13.93 0.82 7.92
CA ALA A 125 -14.51 2.03 7.36
C ALA A 125 -15.25 2.87 8.40
N LEU A 126 -16.02 2.23 9.28
CA LEU A 126 -16.93 2.90 10.23
C LEU A 126 -16.52 2.75 11.70
N GLY A 127 -15.56 1.89 12.00
CA GLY A 127 -15.24 1.47 13.37
C GLY A 127 -16.09 0.29 13.85
N LYS A 128 -15.96 -0.01 15.15
CA LYS A 128 -16.75 -1.06 15.79
C LYS A 128 -18.24 -0.66 15.85
N PRO A 129 -19.18 -1.57 15.58
CA PRO A 129 -20.59 -1.29 15.72
C PRO A 129 -21.00 -1.17 17.20
N ASP A 130 -22.04 -0.38 17.46
CA ASP A 130 -22.61 -0.23 18.81
C ASP A 130 -23.41 -1.47 19.22
N LYS A 131 -24.09 -2.09 18.24
CA LYS A 131 -24.86 -3.31 18.46
C LYS A 131 -24.74 -4.24 17.27
N ILE A 132 -24.54 -5.52 17.57
CA ILE A 132 -24.58 -6.61 16.60
C ILE A 132 -25.85 -7.42 16.88
N THR A 133 -26.59 -7.75 15.83
CA THR A 133 -27.75 -8.64 15.93
C THR A 133 -27.64 -9.70 14.85
N THR A 134 -27.71 -10.96 15.24
CA THR A 134 -27.64 -12.09 14.32
C THR A 134 -28.96 -12.86 14.40
N ASN A 135 -29.62 -13.03 13.26
CA ASN A 135 -30.82 -13.85 13.16
C ASN A 135 -30.80 -14.65 11.86
N ASP A 136 -31.15 -15.93 11.92
CA ASP A 136 -31.24 -16.82 10.75
C ASP A 136 -29.98 -16.77 9.86
N GLY A 137 -28.79 -16.78 10.48
CA GLY A 137 -27.52 -16.67 9.76
C GLY A 137 -27.21 -15.27 9.19
N GLN A 138 -28.11 -14.30 9.32
CA GLN A 138 -27.91 -12.93 8.87
C GLN A 138 -27.44 -12.04 10.01
N THR A 139 -26.23 -11.52 9.87
CA THR A 139 -25.67 -10.57 10.84
C THR A 139 -26.03 -9.13 10.44
N ARG A 140 -26.37 -8.30 11.43
CA ARG A 140 -26.68 -6.88 11.26
C ARG A 140 -25.84 -6.07 12.22
N TYR A 141 -25.17 -5.07 11.67
CA TYR A 141 -24.43 -4.09 12.45
C TYR A 141 -25.23 -2.81 12.54
N HIS A 142 -25.37 -2.30 13.75
CA HIS A 142 -26.03 -1.05 14.06
C HIS A 142 -24.98 -0.05 14.52
N TYR A 143 -25.02 1.11 13.89
CA TYR A 143 -24.18 2.26 14.18
C TYR A 143 -25.08 3.43 14.57
N ALA A 144 -24.73 4.15 15.63
CA ALA A 144 -25.32 5.40 16.06
C ALA A 144 -24.19 6.39 16.28
N ASP A 145 -24.26 7.56 15.64
CA ASP A 145 -23.34 8.65 15.96
C ASP A 145 -23.87 9.54 17.09
N ASP A 146 -22.99 10.39 17.60
CA ASP A 146 -23.27 11.41 18.61
C ASP A 146 -24.30 12.45 18.16
N LYS A 147 -24.46 12.60 16.85
CA LYS A 147 -25.44 13.49 16.20
C LYS A 147 -26.82 12.85 16.03
N GLY A 148 -26.99 11.59 16.47
CA GLY A 148 -28.25 10.85 16.41
C GLY A 148 -28.53 10.17 15.06
N ASN A 149 -27.60 10.19 14.10
CA ASN A 149 -27.74 9.45 12.86
C ASN A 149 -27.55 7.95 13.14
N LYS A 150 -28.52 7.16 12.66
CA LYS A 150 -28.49 5.71 12.80
C LYS A 150 -28.25 5.06 11.44
N ARG A 151 -27.30 4.14 11.38
CA ARG A 151 -26.98 3.37 10.18
C ARG A 151 -27.03 1.89 10.49
N GLN A 152 -27.59 1.13 9.57
CA GLN A 152 -27.66 -0.32 9.65
C GLN A 152 -26.98 -0.93 8.42
N VAL A 153 -26.13 -1.92 8.65
CA VAL A 153 -25.47 -2.70 7.62
C VAL A 153 -25.88 -4.16 7.79
N ASN A 154 -26.40 -4.77 6.71
CA ASN A 154 -26.84 -6.15 6.71
C ASN A 154 -25.83 -7.02 5.97
N PHE A 155 -25.45 -8.12 6.60
CA PHE A 155 -24.56 -9.13 6.06
C PHE A 155 -25.33 -10.39 5.69
N ASP A 156 -24.78 -11.17 4.76
CA ASP A 156 -25.19 -12.54 4.51
C ASP A 156 -24.52 -13.52 5.47
N GLU A 157 -24.82 -14.81 5.25
CA GLU A 157 -24.30 -15.94 6.05
C GLU A 157 -22.78 -16.09 5.94
N TYR A 158 -22.18 -15.55 4.88
CA TYR A 158 -20.74 -15.54 4.65
C TYR A 158 -20.05 -14.28 5.20
N GLY A 159 -20.82 -13.37 5.83
CA GLY A 159 -20.30 -12.12 6.37
C GLY A 159 -20.05 -11.04 5.32
N CYS A 160 -20.71 -11.11 4.16
CA CYS A 160 -20.60 -10.17 3.07
C CYS A 160 -21.78 -9.19 3.05
N VAL A 161 -21.51 -7.92 2.77
CA VAL A 161 -22.55 -6.88 2.72
C VAL A 161 -23.53 -7.16 1.58
N LYS A 162 -24.81 -7.31 1.94
CA LYS A 162 -25.89 -7.50 0.98
C LYS A 162 -26.14 -6.22 0.18
N LYS A 163 -26.47 -6.38 -1.11
CA LYS A 163 -26.92 -5.27 -1.94
C LYS A 163 -28.21 -4.69 -1.33
N LYS A 164 -28.23 -3.37 -1.09
CA LYS A 164 -29.45 -2.70 -0.65
C LYS A 164 -30.46 -2.81 -1.79
N GLY A 165 -31.50 -3.63 -1.60
CA GLY A 165 -32.59 -3.73 -2.56
C GLY A 165 -33.19 -2.34 -2.76
N LYS A 166 -33.26 -1.88 -4.01
CA LYS A 166 -34.14 -0.74 -4.34
C LYS A 166 -35.56 -1.22 -4.09
N ARG A 167 -36.25 -0.57 -3.15
CA ARG A 167 -37.71 -0.51 -3.17
C ARG A 167 -38.11 0.58 -4.17
#